data_AF-A0AAD9WE21-F1
#
_entry.id   AF-A0AAD9WE21-F1
#
_cell.length_a   1.000
_cell.length_b   1.000
_cell.length_c   1.000
_cell.angle_alpha   90.00
_cell.angle_beta   90.00
_cell.angle_gamma   90.00
#
_symmetry.space_group_name_H-M   'P 1'
#
loop_
_entity.id
_entity.type
_entity.pdbx_description
1 polymer ?
#
loop_
_entity_poly.entity_id
_entity_poly.type
_entity_poly.pdbx_seq_one_letter_code
_entity_poly.pdbx_strand_id
1 'polypeptide(L)'
;MFKLPRILISRRWKWPKVLIALMVVELAGTVAALALFGIAQPDLFRTKLWQVGADHGFNSSPSLRLYAYANYRPIPSTPFVWSRSITDYNVAISVLCTFILLVKVVMFVVHIWYPLLSTIINAIIVALWIVSIYGQMGPDHSDPKHKSDIAWYISKSCDVARESGNHHNCVLAKSTFAVTVIMLAIFLFNLILGIWSMIPSAMERAADKVEVDDMQMTKGSPMSDNSSETEWEMKSVPKQSTVPYTPRTLAFNTLDRQLPLRAQGDGRW
;
A
#
# COMPACT_ATOMS: atom_id res chain seq x y z
N MET A 1 32.86 6.56 6.32
CA MET A 1 31.54 7.15 6.59
C MET A 1 30.78 7.18 5.28
N PHE A 2 29.95 6.16 5.02
CA PHE A 2 29.16 6.07 3.78
C PHE A 2 28.13 7.20 3.76
N LYS A 3 28.43 8.29 3.05
CA LYS A 3 27.41 9.25 2.64
C LYS A 3 26.56 8.53 1.59
N LEU A 4 25.44 7.93 1.99
CA LEU A 4 24.39 7.67 1.02
C LEU A 4 24.12 9.01 0.31
N PRO A 5 24.19 9.07 -1.02
CA PRO A 5 23.75 10.27 -1.71
C PRO A 5 22.30 10.49 -1.30
N ARG A 6 21.86 11.74 -1.15
CA ARG A 6 20.43 12.06 -1.12
C ARG A 6 19.89 11.72 -2.52
N ILE A 7 19.72 10.44 -2.77
CA ILE A 7 19.29 9.88 -4.05
C ILE A 7 17.84 10.30 -4.21
N LEU A 8 17.58 11.26 -5.10
CA LEU A 8 16.70 11.12 -6.26
C LEU A 8 15.36 10.36 -6.06
N ILE A 9 14.73 10.43 -4.89
CA ILE A 9 13.46 9.75 -4.63
C ILE A 9 12.37 10.81 -4.55
N SER A 10 11.50 10.88 -5.56
CA SER A 10 10.35 11.77 -5.50
C SER A 10 9.45 11.36 -4.34
N ARG A 11 9.12 12.33 -3.48
CA ARG A 11 8.19 12.15 -2.36
C ARG A 11 6.74 12.20 -2.82
N ARG A 12 6.47 12.71 -4.02
CA ARG A 12 5.11 12.94 -4.51
C ARG A 12 4.72 11.86 -5.53
N TRP A 13 3.44 11.49 -5.49
CA TRP A 13 2.86 10.60 -6.51
C TRP A 13 2.59 11.39 -7.78
N LYS A 14 3.05 10.87 -8.91
CA LYS A 14 2.76 11.46 -10.22
C LYS A 14 1.26 11.39 -10.55
N TRP A 15 0.63 10.24 -10.26
CA TRP A 15 -0.77 9.97 -10.61
C TRP A 15 -1.60 9.52 -9.39
N PRO A 16 -2.00 10.45 -8.51
CA PRO A 16 -2.74 10.10 -7.28
C PRO A 16 -4.12 9.50 -7.56
N LYS A 17 -4.81 9.91 -8.64
CA LYS A 17 -6.14 9.37 -9.01
C LYS A 17 -6.08 7.88 -9.38
N VAL A 18 -5.02 7.47 -10.09
CA VAL A 18 -4.80 6.06 -10.46
C VAL A 18 -4.55 5.22 -9.21
N LEU A 19 -3.79 5.76 -8.25
CA LEU A 19 -3.54 5.08 -6.99
C LEU A 19 -4.82 4.89 -6.16
N ILE A 20 -5.71 5.88 -6.13
CA ILE A 20 -7.04 5.75 -5.49
C ILE A 20 -7.87 4.67 -6.17
N ALA A 21 -7.93 4.66 -7.51
CA ALA A 21 -8.65 3.63 -8.25
C ALA A 21 -8.11 2.23 -7.94
N LEU A 22 -6.77 2.08 -7.87
CA LEU A 22 -6.14 0.82 -7.51
C LEU A 22 -6.41 0.38 -6.09
N MET A 23 -6.51 1.31 -5.12
CA MET A 23 -6.90 0.96 -3.75
C MET A 23 -8.33 0.42 -3.68
N VAL A 24 -9.26 0.95 -4.48
CA VAL A 24 -10.64 0.44 -4.56
C VAL A 24 -10.67 -0.95 -5.18
N VAL A 25 -9.90 -1.16 -6.26
CA VAL A 25 -9.79 -2.48 -6.91
C VAL A 25 -9.10 -3.50 -5.99
N GLU A 26 -8.06 -3.07 -5.27
CA GLU A 26 -7.37 -3.87 -4.24
C GLU A 26 -8.35 -4.28 -3.14
N LEU A 27 -9.20 -3.36 -2.65
CA LEU A 27 -10.23 -3.68 -1.67
C LEU A 27 -11.18 -4.77 -2.19
N ALA A 28 -11.72 -4.61 -3.39
CA ALA A 28 -12.62 -5.59 -4.00
C ALA A 28 -11.94 -6.97 -4.13
N GLY A 29 -10.68 -6.99 -4.56
CA GLY A 29 -9.87 -8.19 -4.67
C GLY A 29 -9.58 -8.86 -3.31
N THR A 30 -9.24 -8.08 -2.28
CA THR A 30 -9.01 -8.61 -0.92
C THR A 30 -10.26 -9.21 -0.30
N VAL A 31 -11.44 -8.60 -0.50
CA VAL A 31 -12.72 -9.12 -0.02
C VAL A 31 -13.05 -10.44 -0.71
N ALA A 32 -12.88 -10.51 -2.04
CA ALA A 32 -13.07 -11.74 -2.80
C ALA A 32 -12.11 -12.85 -2.35
N ALA A 33 -10.81 -12.53 -2.16
CA ALA A 33 -9.82 -13.48 -1.68
C ALA A 33 -10.16 -14.01 -0.28
N LEU A 34 -10.49 -13.13 0.67
CA LEU A 34 -10.88 -13.52 2.03
C LEU A 34 -12.12 -14.40 2.04
N ALA A 35 -13.15 -14.06 1.27
CA ALA A 35 -14.38 -14.87 1.20
C ALA A 35 -14.08 -16.27 0.66
N LEU A 36 -13.36 -16.36 -0.46
CA LEU A 36 -13.06 -17.64 -1.10
C LEU A 36 -12.12 -18.51 -0.26
N PHE A 37 -11.06 -17.94 0.30
CA PHE A 37 -10.13 -18.70 1.14
C PHE A 37 -10.70 -19.03 2.53
N GLY A 38 -11.57 -18.16 3.06
CA GLY A 38 -12.31 -18.43 4.29
C GLY A 38 -13.26 -19.62 4.12
N ILE A 39 -13.98 -19.68 3.00
CA ILE A 39 -14.84 -20.84 2.66
C ILE A 39 -14.00 -22.10 2.41
N ALA A 40 -12.80 -21.97 1.83
CA ALA A 40 -11.92 -23.10 1.55
C ALA A 40 -11.36 -23.77 2.82
N GLN A 41 -11.16 -23.02 3.90
CA GLN A 41 -10.63 -23.54 5.17
C GLN A 41 -11.70 -24.31 5.98
N PRO A 42 -11.31 -25.38 6.70
CA PRO A 42 -9.97 -25.97 6.78
C PRO A 42 -9.68 -26.96 5.62
N ASP A 43 -10.72 -27.50 4.99
CA ASP A 43 -10.63 -28.53 3.93
C ASP A 43 -11.95 -28.71 3.17
N LEU A 44 -12.53 -27.63 2.64
CA LEU A 44 -13.82 -27.76 1.96
C LEU A 44 -13.72 -28.61 0.68
N PHE A 45 -12.70 -28.34 -0.14
CA PHE A 45 -12.54 -28.99 -1.44
C PHE A 45 -11.19 -29.66 -1.66
N ARG A 46 -10.16 -29.40 -0.84
CA ARG A 46 -8.79 -29.89 -1.10
C ARG A 46 -8.72 -31.42 -1.12
N THR A 47 -9.18 -32.08 -0.05
CA THR A 47 -9.17 -33.55 0.00
C THR A 47 -10.16 -34.18 -0.99
N LYS A 48 -11.32 -33.54 -1.23
CA LYS A 48 -12.32 -34.03 -2.19
C LYS A 48 -11.79 -33.99 -3.63
N LEU A 49 -11.19 -32.87 -4.03
CA LEU A 49 -10.58 -32.74 -5.36
C LEU A 49 -9.34 -33.60 -5.50
N TRP A 50 -8.57 -33.80 -4.42
CA TRP A 50 -7.47 -34.76 -4.43
C TRP A 50 -7.97 -36.17 -4.73
N GLN A 51 -9.04 -36.61 -4.06
CA GLN A 51 -9.65 -37.91 -4.27
C GLN A 51 -10.22 -38.08 -5.68
N VAL A 52 -10.97 -37.09 -6.19
CA VAL A 52 -11.52 -37.14 -7.56
C VAL A 52 -10.40 -37.27 -8.60
N GLY A 53 -9.31 -36.52 -8.43
CA GLY A 53 -8.16 -36.68 -9.32
C GLY A 53 -7.59 -38.10 -9.28
N ALA A 54 -7.53 -38.72 -8.10
CA ALA A 54 -6.97 -40.04 -7.90
C ALA A 54 -7.86 -41.13 -8.51
N ASP A 55 -9.18 -40.98 -8.38
CA ASP A 55 -10.18 -41.90 -8.96
C ASP A 55 -10.08 -41.92 -10.50
N HIS A 56 -9.71 -40.80 -11.12
CA HIS A 56 -9.44 -40.69 -12.55
C HIS A 56 -7.97 -40.92 -12.95
N GLY A 57 -7.09 -41.23 -11.98
CA GLY A 57 -5.66 -41.47 -12.23
C GLY A 57 -4.86 -40.23 -12.63
N PHE A 58 -5.34 -39.02 -12.33
CA PHE A 58 -4.66 -37.77 -12.69
C PHE A 58 -3.59 -37.33 -11.69
N ASN A 59 -3.67 -37.74 -10.43
CA ASN A 59 -2.73 -37.37 -9.38
C ASN A 59 -2.60 -38.52 -8.37
N SER A 60 -1.78 -38.32 -7.34
CA SER A 60 -1.64 -39.29 -6.25
C SER A 60 -2.96 -39.43 -5.46
N SER A 61 -3.13 -40.52 -4.71
CA SER A 61 -4.32 -40.71 -3.87
C SER A 61 -4.12 -40.19 -2.44
N PRO A 62 -5.13 -39.51 -1.83
CA PRO A 62 -5.08 -39.16 -0.41
C PRO A 62 -5.00 -40.39 0.50
N SER A 63 -5.49 -41.56 0.06
CA SER A 63 -5.46 -42.81 0.82
C SER A 63 -4.08 -43.47 0.83
N LEU A 64 -3.15 -43.04 -0.03
CA LEU A 64 -1.80 -43.59 -0.10
C LEU A 64 -1.06 -43.48 1.24
N ARG A 65 -1.29 -42.41 2.00
CA ARG A 65 -0.71 -42.23 3.34
C ARG A 65 -1.28 -43.24 4.34
N LEU A 66 -2.59 -43.45 4.33
CA LEU A 66 -3.25 -44.41 5.22
C LEU A 66 -2.82 -45.84 4.88
N TYR A 67 -2.70 -46.14 3.58
CA TYR A 67 -2.17 -47.41 3.10
C TYR A 67 -0.72 -47.62 3.54
N ALA A 68 0.16 -46.62 3.37
CA ALA A 68 1.56 -46.72 3.79
C ALA A 68 1.68 -46.92 5.30
N TYR A 69 0.90 -46.18 6.09
CA TYR A 69 0.84 -46.32 7.54
C TYR A 69 0.38 -47.72 7.96
N ALA A 70 -0.71 -48.23 7.39
CA ALA A 70 -1.26 -49.54 7.72
C ALA A 70 -0.31 -50.70 7.32
N ASN A 71 0.53 -50.51 6.30
CA ASN A 71 1.47 -51.52 5.81
C ASN A 71 2.91 -51.31 6.32
N TYR A 72 3.13 -50.46 7.33
CA TYR A 72 4.46 -50.14 7.86
C TYR A 72 5.49 -49.71 6.79
N ARG A 73 5.02 -49.03 5.74
CA ARG A 73 5.85 -48.46 4.68
C ARG A 73 6.18 -47.00 4.99
N PRO A 74 7.29 -46.45 4.45
CA PRO A 74 7.58 -45.03 4.59
C PRO A 74 6.41 -44.18 4.07
N ILE A 75 5.92 -43.27 4.91
CA ILE A 75 4.78 -42.42 4.58
C ILE A 75 5.21 -41.40 3.52
N PRO A 76 4.58 -41.37 2.34
CA PRO A 76 4.93 -40.39 1.31
C PRO A 76 4.58 -38.97 1.79
N SER A 77 5.42 -38.01 1.43
CA SER A 77 5.15 -36.60 1.71
C SER A 77 3.89 -36.15 0.99
N THR A 78 3.10 -35.30 1.65
CA THR A 78 1.92 -34.70 1.03
C THR A 78 2.38 -33.62 0.05
N PRO A 79 1.96 -33.66 -1.22
CA PRO A 79 2.28 -32.63 -2.20
C PRO A 79 1.85 -31.25 -1.70
N PHE A 80 2.63 -30.21 -2.01
CA PHE A 80 2.38 -28.87 -1.48
C PHE A 80 0.98 -28.35 -1.88
N VAL A 81 0.51 -28.66 -3.09
CA VAL A 81 -0.84 -28.32 -3.58
C VAL A 81 -1.96 -28.88 -2.70
N TRP A 82 -1.78 -30.10 -2.20
CA TRP A 82 -2.78 -30.80 -1.39
C TRP A 82 -2.51 -30.65 0.11
N SER A 83 -1.55 -29.80 0.49
CA SER A 83 -1.20 -29.55 1.88
C SER A 83 -2.17 -28.58 2.56
N ARG A 84 -2.27 -28.66 3.88
CA ARG A 84 -2.94 -27.63 4.67
C ARG A 84 -2.15 -26.32 4.70
N SER A 85 -0.83 -26.42 4.59
CA SER A 85 0.08 -25.27 4.62
C SER A 85 -0.25 -24.24 3.54
N ILE A 86 -0.57 -24.65 2.30
CA ILE A 86 -0.94 -23.70 1.25
C ILE A 86 -2.30 -23.04 1.50
N THR A 87 -3.27 -23.78 2.05
CA THR A 87 -4.59 -23.22 2.40
C THR A 87 -4.45 -22.16 3.50
N ASP A 88 -3.70 -22.48 4.56
CA ASP A 88 -3.46 -21.58 5.69
C ASP A 88 -2.64 -20.36 5.25
N TYR A 89 -1.65 -20.56 4.36
CA TYR A 89 -0.86 -19.50 3.75
C TYR A 89 -1.71 -18.51 2.94
N ASN A 90 -2.64 -19.00 2.12
CA ASN A 90 -3.51 -18.15 1.30
C ASN A 90 -4.47 -17.31 2.16
N VAL A 91 -4.99 -17.87 3.24
CA VAL A 91 -5.77 -17.10 4.24
C VAL A 91 -4.88 -16.04 4.89
N ALA A 92 -3.68 -16.41 5.34
CA ALA A 92 -2.76 -15.49 6.00
C ALA A 92 -2.36 -14.30 5.11
N ILE A 93 -2.04 -14.54 3.82
CA ILE A 93 -1.74 -13.45 2.87
C ILE A 93 -2.95 -12.55 2.69
N SER A 94 -4.16 -13.11 2.59
CA SER A 94 -5.37 -12.31 2.35
C SER A 94 -5.69 -11.41 3.55
N VAL A 95 -5.50 -11.92 4.76
CA VAL A 95 -5.60 -11.11 6.00
C VAL A 95 -4.51 -10.05 6.04
N LEU A 96 -3.26 -10.40 5.72
CA LEU A 96 -2.14 -9.46 5.67
C LEU A 96 -2.39 -8.33 4.66
N CYS A 97 -2.85 -8.66 3.45
CA CYS A 97 -3.19 -7.66 2.42
C CYS A 97 -4.29 -6.72 2.90
N THR A 98 -5.30 -7.25 3.59
CA THR A 98 -6.39 -6.44 4.16
C THR A 98 -5.87 -5.46 5.21
N PHE A 99 -5.01 -5.92 6.13
CA PHE A 99 -4.40 -5.05 7.13
C PHE A 99 -3.50 -3.97 6.50
N ILE A 100 -2.67 -4.36 5.53
CA ILE A 100 -1.82 -3.42 4.79
C ILE A 100 -2.67 -2.40 4.05
N LEU A 101 -3.78 -2.80 3.43
CA LEU A 101 -4.70 -1.89 2.74
C LEU A 101 -5.30 -0.88 3.72
N LEU A 102 -5.72 -1.29 4.92
CA LEU A 102 -6.23 -0.36 5.94
C LEU A 102 -5.17 0.66 6.36
N VAL A 103 -3.95 0.19 6.64
CA VAL A 103 -2.82 1.07 6.99
C VAL A 103 -2.48 2.01 5.84
N LYS A 104 -2.48 1.50 4.60
CA LYS A 104 -2.22 2.25 3.37
C LYS A 104 -3.23 3.38 3.18
N VAL A 105 -4.52 3.12 3.40
CA VAL A 105 -5.57 4.16 3.32
C VAL A 105 -5.32 5.27 4.34
N VAL A 106 -5.02 4.92 5.60
CA VAL A 106 -4.72 5.93 6.63
C VAL A 106 -3.46 6.73 6.26
N MET A 107 -2.38 6.06 5.84
CA MET A 107 -1.14 6.72 5.42
C MET A 107 -1.33 7.61 4.19
N PHE A 108 -2.25 7.25 3.29
CA PHE A 108 -2.59 8.05 2.13
C PHE A 108 -3.32 9.34 2.52
N VAL A 109 -4.27 9.26 3.46
CA VAL A 109 -5.01 10.43 4.00
C VAL A 109 -4.08 11.39 4.74
N VAL A 110 -3.13 10.86 5.53
CA VAL A 110 -2.14 11.69 6.27
C VAL A 110 -0.98 12.15 5.36
N HIS A 111 -1.00 11.81 4.06
CA HIS A 111 0.05 12.16 3.09
C HIS A 111 1.46 11.62 3.44
N ILE A 112 1.54 10.52 4.19
CA ILE A 112 2.80 9.83 4.56
C ILE A 112 3.11 8.66 3.60
N TRP A 113 2.18 8.29 2.73
CA TRP A 113 2.37 7.22 1.75
C TRP A 113 3.35 7.63 0.65
N TYR A 114 4.65 7.43 0.87
CA TYR A 114 5.68 7.75 -0.13
C TYR A 114 5.84 6.62 -1.17
N PRO A 115 6.24 6.94 -2.42
CA PRO A 115 6.48 5.94 -3.47
C PRO A 115 7.46 4.84 -3.06
N LEU A 116 8.53 5.17 -2.33
CA LEU A 116 9.52 4.18 -1.84
C LEU A 116 8.92 3.16 -0.86
N LEU A 117 8.10 3.62 0.08
CA LEU A 117 7.46 2.73 1.04
C LEU A 117 6.49 1.78 0.31
N SER A 118 5.74 2.35 -0.64
CA SER A 118 4.84 1.58 -1.49
C SER A 118 5.58 0.52 -2.29
N THR A 119 6.72 0.82 -2.92
CA THR A 119 7.44 -0.15 -3.75
C THR A 119 7.96 -1.33 -2.95
N ILE A 120 8.52 -1.08 -1.77
CA ILE A 120 9.02 -2.16 -0.89
C ILE A 120 7.87 -3.07 -0.46
N ILE A 121 6.75 -2.49 -0.01
CA ILE A 121 5.59 -3.27 0.45
C ILE A 121 4.99 -4.08 -0.70
N ASN A 122 4.77 -3.45 -1.86
CA ASN A 122 4.21 -4.16 -3.02
C ASN A 122 5.16 -5.25 -3.53
N ALA A 123 6.49 -5.06 -3.48
CA ALA A 123 7.45 -6.09 -3.87
C ALA A 123 7.36 -7.33 -2.98
N ILE A 124 7.23 -7.15 -1.66
CA ILE A 124 7.03 -8.26 -0.71
C ILE A 124 5.70 -8.97 -0.99
N ILE A 125 4.62 -8.21 -1.16
CA ILE A 125 3.29 -8.79 -1.44
C ILE A 125 3.28 -9.56 -2.76
N VAL A 126 3.90 -9.03 -3.81
CA VAL A 126 4.05 -9.73 -5.11
C VAL A 126 4.77 -11.05 -4.91
N ALA A 127 5.88 -11.09 -4.16
CA ALA A 127 6.59 -12.33 -3.89
C ALA A 127 5.70 -13.36 -3.16
N LEU A 128 4.89 -12.90 -2.20
CA LEU A 128 3.94 -13.77 -1.48
C LEU A 128 2.86 -14.33 -2.42
N TRP A 129 2.28 -13.51 -3.30
CA TRP A 129 1.29 -13.99 -4.27
C TRP A 129 1.88 -14.95 -5.30
N ILE A 130 3.15 -14.78 -5.69
CA ILE A 130 3.85 -15.74 -6.57
C ILE A 130 3.93 -17.12 -5.91
N VAL A 131 4.31 -17.17 -4.62
CA VAL A 131 4.35 -18.44 -3.86
C VAL A 131 2.95 -19.05 -3.75
N SER A 132 1.91 -18.23 -3.55
CA SER A 132 0.51 -18.68 -3.51
C SER A 132 0.06 -19.32 -4.82
N ILE A 133 0.41 -18.70 -5.96
CA ILE A 133 0.09 -19.22 -7.29
C ILE A 133 0.85 -20.52 -7.54
N TYR A 134 2.16 -20.54 -7.30
CA TYR A 134 2.98 -21.74 -7.42
C TYR A 134 2.45 -22.88 -6.54
N GLY A 135 2.02 -22.57 -5.32
CA GLY A 135 1.45 -23.56 -4.41
C GLY A 135 0.09 -24.10 -4.83
N GLN A 136 -0.73 -23.34 -5.55
CA GLN A 136 -2.02 -23.83 -6.06
C GLN A 136 -1.86 -24.64 -7.35
N MET A 137 -0.94 -24.25 -8.24
CA MET A 137 -0.70 -24.93 -9.52
C MET A 137 0.36 -26.03 -9.47
N GLY A 138 1.03 -26.18 -8.33
CA GLY A 138 2.25 -26.96 -8.22
C GLY A 138 2.12 -28.43 -8.61
N PRO A 139 3.26 -29.12 -8.76
CA PRO A 139 3.28 -30.51 -9.13
C PRO A 139 2.89 -31.42 -7.96
N ASP A 140 2.38 -32.60 -8.32
CA ASP A 140 2.24 -33.77 -7.45
C ASP A 140 3.02 -34.93 -8.09
N HIS A 141 4.11 -35.29 -7.42
CA HIS A 141 5.00 -36.39 -7.80
C HIS A 141 5.07 -37.47 -6.71
N SER A 142 4.12 -37.48 -5.78
CA SER A 142 4.15 -38.42 -4.66
C SER A 142 3.89 -39.88 -5.07
N ASP A 143 3.22 -40.09 -6.22
CA ASP A 143 3.08 -41.41 -6.84
C ASP A 143 3.82 -41.45 -8.20
N PRO A 144 4.85 -42.31 -8.36
CA PRO A 144 5.53 -42.48 -9.65
C PRO A 144 4.63 -42.95 -10.80
N LYS A 145 3.51 -43.62 -10.50
CA LYS A 145 2.56 -44.13 -11.51
C LYS A 145 1.58 -43.06 -11.99
N HIS A 146 1.22 -42.11 -11.13
CA HIS A 146 0.26 -41.04 -11.41
C HIS A 146 0.91 -39.68 -11.13
N LYS A 147 1.90 -39.33 -11.96
CA LYS A 147 2.59 -38.05 -11.88
C LYS A 147 1.73 -36.96 -12.52
N SER A 148 1.59 -35.84 -11.83
CA SER A 148 1.03 -34.62 -12.41
C SER A 148 1.95 -33.44 -12.21
N ASP A 149 2.35 -32.79 -13.30
CA ASP A 149 3.15 -31.56 -13.25
C ASP A 149 2.32 -30.35 -12.80
N ILE A 150 1.00 -30.39 -13.03
CA ILE A 150 0.06 -29.32 -12.72
C ILE A 150 -1.18 -29.92 -12.07
N ALA A 151 -1.72 -29.23 -11.07
CA ALA A 151 -2.98 -29.61 -10.43
C ALA A 151 -4.11 -29.82 -11.46
N TRP A 152 -4.78 -30.98 -11.40
CA TRP A 152 -5.74 -31.39 -12.43
C TRP A 152 -6.92 -30.43 -12.58
N TYR A 153 -7.37 -29.80 -11.48
CA TYR A 153 -8.49 -28.85 -11.51
C TYR A 153 -8.14 -27.57 -12.26
N ILE A 154 -6.87 -27.33 -12.61
CA ILE A 154 -6.44 -26.22 -13.46
C ILE A 154 -6.33 -26.68 -14.92
N SER A 155 -5.77 -27.86 -15.17
CA SER A 155 -5.52 -28.37 -16.53
C SER A 155 -6.75 -28.99 -17.21
N LYS A 156 -7.77 -29.38 -16.45
CA LYS A 156 -8.98 -30.05 -16.97
C LYS A 156 -10.26 -29.25 -16.70
N SER A 157 -11.35 -29.62 -17.38
CA SER A 157 -12.67 -29.02 -17.12
C SER A 157 -13.26 -29.53 -15.81
N CYS A 158 -14.16 -28.74 -15.21
CA CYS A 158 -14.84 -29.15 -13.96
C CYS A 158 -15.96 -30.17 -14.19
N ASP A 159 -16.25 -30.54 -15.44
CA ASP A 159 -17.27 -31.53 -15.77
C ASP A 159 -16.87 -32.93 -15.31
N VAL A 160 -15.56 -33.21 -15.23
CA VAL A 160 -15.05 -34.48 -14.70
C VAL A 160 -15.49 -34.71 -13.24
N ALA A 161 -15.62 -33.64 -12.47
CA ALA A 161 -16.09 -33.71 -11.08
C ALA A 161 -17.62 -33.78 -10.94
N ARG A 162 -18.37 -33.85 -12.04
CA ARG A 162 -19.84 -33.84 -12.01
C ARG A 162 -20.41 -35.16 -11.53
N GLU A 163 -19.83 -36.29 -11.93
CA GLU A 163 -20.24 -37.63 -11.50
C GLU A 163 -20.07 -37.84 -10.00
N SER A 164 -19.03 -37.24 -9.42
CA SER A 164 -18.76 -37.29 -7.97
C SER A 164 -19.51 -36.23 -7.15
N GLY A 165 -20.34 -35.38 -7.78
CA GLY A 165 -21.04 -34.28 -7.13
C GLY A 165 -20.15 -33.12 -6.68
N ASN A 166 -18.86 -33.12 -7.04
CA ASN A 166 -17.87 -32.11 -6.62
C ASN A 166 -17.67 -30.98 -7.65
N HIS A 167 -18.61 -30.82 -8.59
CA HIS A 167 -18.51 -29.79 -9.62
C HIS A 167 -18.37 -28.38 -9.02
N HIS A 168 -19.18 -28.04 -8.02
CA HIS A 168 -19.13 -26.75 -7.34
C HIS A 168 -17.77 -26.52 -6.66
N ASN A 169 -17.22 -27.56 -6.02
CA ASN A 169 -15.90 -27.53 -5.39
C ASN A 169 -14.78 -27.25 -6.40
N CYS A 170 -14.86 -27.84 -7.61
CA CYS A 170 -13.90 -27.57 -8.68
C CYS A 170 -14.01 -26.12 -9.18
N VAL A 171 -15.23 -25.61 -9.39
CA VAL A 171 -15.44 -24.22 -9.80
C VAL A 171 -14.90 -23.26 -8.74
N LEU A 172 -15.10 -23.55 -7.46
CA LEU A 172 -14.59 -22.74 -6.36
C LEU A 172 -13.06 -22.74 -6.33
N ALA A 173 -12.41 -23.89 -6.49
CA ALA A 173 -10.95 -23.98 -6.57
C ALA A 173 -10.36 -23.25 -7.78
N LYS A 174 -11.04 -23.30 -8.94
CA LYS A 174 -10.66 -22.48 -10.10
C LYS A 174 -10.85 -20.98 -9.83
N SER A 175 -11.91 -20.62 -9.13
CA SER A 175 -12.21 -19.23 -8.77
C SER A 175 -11.17 -18.69 -7.80
N THR A 176 -10.74 -19.47 -6.80
CA THR A 176 -9.68 -19.06 -5.87
C THR A 176 -8.38 -18.81 -6.64
N PHE A 177 -8.03 -19.71 -7.56
CA PHE A 177 -6.86 -19.55 -8.41
C PHE A 177 -6.96 -18.29 -9.29
N ALA A 178 -8.09 -18.06 -9.94
CA ALA A 178 -8.32 -16.86 -10.76
C ALA A 178 -8.17 -15.57 -9.94
N VAL A 179 -8.73 -15.53 -8.72
CA VAL A 179 -8.58 -14.38 -7.83
C VAL A 179 -7.11 -14.14 -7.46
N THR A 180 -6.33 -15.19 -7.22
CA THR A 180 -4.90 -15.01 -6.91
C THR A 180 -4.10 -14.41 -8.06
N VAL A 181 -4.41 -14.79 -9.30
CA VAL A 181 -3.78 -14.24 -10.50
C VAL A 181 -4.16 -12.76 -10.68
N ILE A 182 -5.42 -12.42 -10.46
CA ILE A 182 -5.90 -11.03 -10.50
C ILE A 182 -5.21 -10.19 -9.42
N MET A 183 -5.11 -10.72 -8.18
CA MET A 183 -4.43 -10.04 -7.08
C MET A 183 -2.95 -9.82 -7.38
N LEU A 184 -2.25 -10.83 -7.91
CA LEU A 184 -0.87 -10.67 -8.37
C LEU A 184 -0.76 -9.54 -9.41
N ALA A 185 -1.64 -9.50 -10.40
CA ALA A 185 -1.63 -8.46 -11.44
C ALA A 185 -1.85 -7.05 -10.86
N ILE A 186 -2.78 -6.89 -9.91
CA ILE A 186 -3.04 -5.62 -9.22
C ILE A 186 -1.79 -5.16 -8.45
N PHE A 187 -1.17 -6.05 -7.67
CA PHE A 187 0.02 -5.69 -6.88
C PHE A 187 1.26 -5.46 -7.75
N LEU A 188 1.39 -6.19 -8.85
CA LEU A 188 2.46 -5.97 -9.84
C LEU A 188 2.30 -4.60 -10.52
N PHE A 189 1.07 -4.21 -10.87
CA PHE A 189 0.82 -2.88 -11.41
C PHE A 189 1.10 -1.76 -10.38
N ASN A 190 0.73 -1.96 -9.11
CA ASN A 190 1.09 -1.05 -8.02
C ASN A 190 2.62 -0.95 -7.85
N LEU A 191 3.34 -2.06 -7.98
CA LEU A 191 4.81 -2.08 -7.94
C LEU A 191 5.42 -1.27 -9.08
N ILE A 192 4.96 -1.49 -10.32
CA ILE A 192 5.43 -0.74 -11.50
C ILE A 192 5.17 0.75 -11.32
N LEU A 193 3.96 1.14 -10.91
CA LEU A 193 3.62 2.55 -10.68
C LEU A 193 4.46 3.16 -9.56
N GLY A 194 4.75 2.40 -8.51
CA GLY A 194 5.65 2.83 -7.46
C GLY A 194 7.06 3.10 -8.01
N ILE A 195 7.62 2.15 -8.78
CA ILE A 195 8.95 2.29 -9.40
C ILE A 195 9.00 3.50 -10.33
N TRP A 196 7.97 3.67 -11.15
CA TRP A 196 7.87 4.79 -12.08
C TRP A 196 7.70 6.14 -11.38
N SER A 197 7.04 6.15 -10.23
CA SER A 197 6.88 7.33 -9.39
C SER A 197 8.16 7.69 -8.64
N MET A 198 9.03 6.71 -8.32
CA MET A 198 10.34 6.99 -7.71
C MET A 198 11.27 7.76 -8.65
N ILE A 199 11.16 7.57 -9.97
CA ILE A 199 12.02 8.24 -10.96
C ILE A 199 11.68 9.75 -11.00
N PRO A 200 12.57 10.65 -10.55
CA PRO A 200 12.26 12.07 -10.46
C PRO A 200 12.16 12.67 -11.86
N SER A 201 11.08 13.42 -12.11
CA SER A 201 10.87 14.12 -13.39
C SER A 201 11.86 15.28 -13.55
N ALA A 202 12.13 15.71 -14.79
CA ALA A 202 13.07 16.78 -15.06
C ALA A 202 12.70 18.10 -14.36
N MET A 203 11.39 18.38 -14.21
CA MET A 203 10.89 19.56 -13.49
C MET A 203 11.09 19.46 -11.98
N GLU A 204 10.89 18.29 -11.37
CA GLU A 204 11.18 18.09 -9.93
C GLU A 204 12.67 18.19 -9.64
N ARG A 205 13.54 17.71 -10.54
CA ARG A 205 15.00 17.89 -10.43
C ARG A 205 15.41 19.36 -10.54
N ALA A 206 14.66 20.18 -11.27
CA ALA A 206 14.91 21.61 -11.36
C ALA A 206 14.45 22.33 -10.08
N ALA A 207 13.28 21.99 -9.54
CA ALA A 207 12.77 22.56 -8.28
C ALA A 207 13.63 22.20 -7.07
N ASP A 208 14.10 20.95 -6.96
CA ASP A 208 14.97 20.50 -5.87
C ASP A 208 16.35 21.19 -5.90
N LYS A 209 16.85 21.55 -7.08
CA LYS A 209 18.07 22.37 -7.21
C LYS A 209 17.85 23.80 -6.71
N VAL A 210 16.71 24.41 -7.05
CA VAL A 210 16.39 25.77 -6.58
C VAL A 210 16.22 25.80 -5.06
N GLU A 211 15.54 24.83 -4.46
CA GLU A 211 15.38 24.76 -3.00
C GLU A 211 16.72 24.54 -2.26
N VAL A 212 17.61 23.71 -2.84
CA VAL A 212 18.96 23.50 -2.29
C VAL A 212 19.82 24.75 -2.43
N ASP A 213 19.75 25.45 -3.56
CA ASP A 213 20.47 26.71 -3.78
C ASP A 213 19.98 27.79 -2.80
N ASP A 214 18.66 27.93 -2.60
CA ASP A 214 18.09 28.87 -1.61
C ASP A 214 18.53 28.55 -0.18
N MET A 215 18.54 27.27 0.21
CA MET A 215 19.03 26.81 1.51
C MET A 215 20.55 26.93 1.67
N GLN A 216 21.32 26.83 0.58
CA GLN A 216 22.77 27.07 0.58
C GLN A 216 23.09 28.56 0.65
N MET A 217 22.32 29.42 -0.02
CA MET A 217 22.45 30.87 0.12
C MET A 217 22.18 31.33 1.55
N THR A 218 21.22 30.72 2.26
CA THR A 218 20.97 31.03 3.68
C THR A 218 22.06 30.52 4.63
N LYS A 219 22.79 29.45 4.28
CA LYS A 219 23.86 28.88 5.12
C LYS A 219 25.27 29.35 4.76
N GLY A 220 25.45 29.96 3.60
CA GLY A 220 26.74 30.30 3.01
C GLY A 220 27.09 31.77 3.00
N SER A 221 26.37 32.64 3.74
CA SER A 221 26.75 34.05 3.85
C SER A 221 27.79 34.24 4.97
N PRO A 222 29.10 34.32 4.69
CA PRO A 222 30.00 35.03 5.59
C PRO A 222 29.54 36.48 5.57
N MET A 223 29.39 37.06 6.76
CA MET A 223 29.10 38.47 6.99
C MET A 223 29.83 39.36 5.97
N SER A 224 29.15 39.79 4.91
CA SER A 224 29.63 40.83 4.02
C SER A 224 29.07 42.14 4.53
N ASP A 225 29.87 42.76 5.38
CA ASP A 225 29.77 44.17 5.72
C ASP A 225 29.97 44.97 4.42
N ASN A 226 28.88 45.40 3.77
CA ASN A 226 28.69 46.76 3.23
C ASN A 226 27.39 46.86 2.39
N SER A 227 26.49 47.75 2.85
CA SER A 227 25.44 48.49 2.14
C SER A 227 24.96 48.05 0.74
N SER A 228 23.69 47.61 0.64
CA SER A 228 22.58 48.34 -0.02
C SER A 228 21.39 47.42 -0.33
N GLU A 229 20.25 47.77 0.28
CA GLU A 229 18.86 47.52 -0.16
C GLU A 229 18.46 46.09 -0.58
N THR A 230 18.00 45.31 0.39
CA THR A 230 16.89 44.38 0.16
C THR A 230 16.00 44.41 1.39
N GLU A 231 14.95 45.23 1.32
CA GLU A 231 13.90 45.36 2.32
C GLU A 231 13.22 44.00 2.55
N TRP A 232 13.60 43.33 3.62
CA TRP A 232 12.72 42.37 4.28
C TRP A 232 11.80 43.18 5.19
N GLU A 233 10.50 43.16 4.89
CA GLU A 233 9.45 43.77 5.71
C GLU A 233 9.41 43.14 7.12
N MET A 234 10.31 43.58 7.99
CA MET A 234 10.13 43.48 9.42
C MET A 234 9.88 44.90 9.92
N LYS A 235 8.60 45.23 10.06
CA LYS A 235 8.13 46.47 10.66
C LYS A 235 8.77 46.59 12.05
N SER A 236 9.76 47.47 12.16
CA SER A 236 10.45 47.75 13.40
C SER A 236 9.45 48.36 14.38
N VAL A 237 9.17 47.64 15.47
CA VAL A 237 8.45 48.21 16.61
C VAL A 237 9.36 49.30 17.19
N PRO A 238 8.92 50.57 17.28
CA PRO A 238 9.74 51.61 17.89
C PRO A 238 10.01 51.23 19.34
N LYS A 239 11.27 51.29 19.77
CA LYS A 239 11.66 51.12 21.17
C LYS A 239 11.07 52.28 21.98
N GLN A 240 9.88 52.09 22.53
CA GLN A 240 9.20 53.09 23.36
C GLN A 240 9.84 53.15 24.75
N SER A 241 10.07 54.39 25.23
CA SER A 241 10.55 54.65 26.57
C SER A 241 9.53 54.19 27.62
N THR A 242 10.05 53.63 28.71
CA THR A 242 9.30 53.17 29.87
C THR A 242 8.55 54.31 30.55
N VAL A 243 7.28 54.48 30.20
CA VAL A 243 6.27 55.11 31.06
C VAL A 243 4.99 54.27 31.00
N PRO A 244 4.39 53.91 32.15
CA PRO A 244 3.27 52.98 32.19
C PRO A 244 2.04 53.61 31.54
N TYR A 245 1.59 53.01 30.43
CA TYR A 245 0.38 53.39 29.73
C TYR A 245 -0.81 52.61 30.34
N THR A 246 -1.75 53.31 30.96
CA THR A 246 -3.04 52.72 31.32
C THR A 246 -3.92 52.66 30.06
N PRO A 247 -4.65 51.56 29.81
CA PRO A 247 -5.40 51.39 28.57
C PRO A 247 -6.55 52.41 28.51
N ARG A 248 -6.41 53.45 27.69
CA ARG A 248 -7.49 54.39 27.39
C ARG A 248 -8.56 53.71 26.53
N THR A 249 -9.78 53.66 27.06
CA THR A 249 -10.96 53.19 26.34
C THR A 249 -11.31 54.16 25.20
N LEU A 250 -11.92 53.62 24.14
CA LEU A 250 -12.21 54.29 22.85
C LEU A 250 -13.02 55.60 22.96
N ALA A 251 -13.55 55.94 24.14
CA ALA A 251 -14.36 57.12 24.39
C ALA A 251 -13.60 58.46 24.33
N PHE A 252 -12.26 58.47 24.50
CA PHE A 252 -11.49 59.71 24.51
C PHE A 252 -10.92 60.14 23.15
N ASN A 253 -10.79 59.23 22.17
CA ASN A 253 -10.34 59.59 20.82
C ASN A 253 -11.39 60.36 20.01
N THR A 254 -12.66 60.30 20.40
CA THR A 254 -13.75 61.02 19.74
C THR A 254 -13.92 62.44 20.26
N LEU A 255 -13.38 62.77 21.45
CA LEU A 255 -13.51 64.10 22.07
C LEU A 255 -12.44 65.09 21.60
N ASP A 256 -11.24 64.65 21.24
CA ASP A 256 -10.17 65.54 20.74
C ASP A 256 -10.44 66.09 19.33
N ARG A 257 -11.39 65.49 18.59
CA ARG A 257 -11.72 65.90 17.22
C ARG A 257 -12.86 66.94 17.14
N GLN A 258 -13.48 67.31 18.27
CA GLN A 258 -14.56 68.30 18.31
C GLN A 258 -14.37 69.33 19.43
N LEU A 259 -13.59 70.37 19.13
CA LEU A 259 -13.71 71.66 19.80
C LEU A 259 -13.75 72.79 18.75
N PRO A 260 -14.91 73.05 18.10
CA PRO A 260 -15.20 74.40 17.65
C PRO A 260 -15.66 75.18 18.89
N LEU A 261 -14.95 76.25 19.26
CA LEU A 261 -15.40 77.40 20.09
C LEU A 261 -14.17 78.02 20.79
N ARG A 262 -13.38 78.79 20.04
CA ARG A 262 -12.88 80.05 20.60
C ARG A 262 -13.63 81.14 19.86
N ALA A 263 -14.66 81.63 20.55
CA ALA A 263 -15.61 82.60 20.07
C ALA A 263 -14.91 83.86 19.54
N GLN A 264 -15.33 84.24 18.33
CA GLN A 264 -15.33 85.61 17.87
C GLN A 264 -16.50 86.30 18.60
N GLY A 265 -16.24 87.40 19.31
CA GLY A 265 -17.30 88.15 20.01
C GLY A 265 -16.78 89.18 21.02
N ASP A 266 -16.35 90.33 20.48
CA ASP A 266 -16.71 91.70 20.90
C ASP A 266 -16.76 92.14 22.38
N GLY A 267 -16.13 93.30 22.68
CA GLY A 267 -16.55 94.16 23.79
C GLY A 267 -15.47 94.95 24.55
N ARG A 268 -15.32 96.24 24.20
CA ARG A 268 -15.04 97.41 25.07
C ARG A 268 -13.91 97.32 26.12
N TRP A 269 -12.84 98.10 25.96
CA TRP A 269 -12.59 99.46 26.50
C TRP A 269 -11.29 100.00 25.87
#